data_AF-A0ABD3NMT9-F1
#
_entry.id   AF-A0ABD3NMT9-F1
#
_cell.length_a   1.000
_cell.length_b   1.000
_cell.length_c   1.000
_cell.angle_alpha   90.00
_cell.angle_beta   90.00
_cell.angle_gamma   90.00
#
_symmetry.space_group_name_H-M   'P 1'
#
loop_
_entity.id
_entity.type
_entity.pdbx_description
1 polymer ?
#
loop_
_entity_poly.entity_id
_entity_poly.type
_entity_poly.pdbx_seq_one_letter_code
_entity_poly.pdbx_strand_id
1 'polypeptide(L)'
;MKKLTEMRVRTSADNLVDGYAAVPDQTANAKQAPTTYISLSCGEHIKGEHSLWVVLLIIFIIFISSVVVFVLGCAARIALTLHLETRPTEGSPIPRVDIMNASHVNMEAAAAAAPLSDEMMFLKPTTGYKPCYEALVHPGMLTHSNPKRVTIIGQDTDALHEVLKHRTVDEVDVYTAVEESVFMNSTSSHGAVINTYHSLQSIVEGQDVKRDVILVSSPGSLNSDGQSIGMLYELLANDGVLVLPLADRVEKTIVHPIEQLQKVGFNSIHLYEEMHCASAPQRITVVAFKDYRSRSHWYRNEAEVQVQLHKRIQSARLSEEPPLFYVDASSIVSYQVPSKVIENIFCEQNGGRCPANFDLPADVTKLPASSIEVRKSTVSEMAGRGIFATRDIPKHSVLGLDLQMNNFFVLPSSWKIIESMYDIHNVMNELGNKLYQGLLQLMGETHWAIDSWYILFSNHGCNFTFNYGADTVMELSENTVSLDSIADNVEGNEAEPYNPFQERHLREYIGSGDYTLREIKRGGEILSNYLSFVDPSEWSEEVLILRSQCSGEEVGEISDYESGGKSY
;
A
#
# COMPACT_ATOMS: atom_id res chain seq x y z
N MET A 1 11.64 9.56 -60.61
CA MET A 1 12.99 9.50 -60.02
C MET A 1 12.84 9.29 -58.51
N LYS A 2 13.51 8.26 -57.96
CA LYS A 2 13.88 7.96 -56.55
C LYS A 2 12.95 8.43 -55.41
N LYS A 3 12.67 7.71 -54.32
CA LYS A 3 12.87 6.33 -53.83
C LYS A 3 12.30 6.40 -52.40
N LEU A 4 11.34 5.58 -52.01
CA LEU A 4 11.02 5.34 -50.60
C LEU A 4 10.74 3.84 -50.46
N THR A 5 11.45 3.23 -49.52
CA THR A 5 11.56 1.80 -49.29
C THR A 5 10.72 1.46 -48.07
N GLU A 6 9.68 0.66 -48.24
CA GLU A 6 9.02 -0.07 -47.15
C GLU A 6 9.51 -1.51 -47.16
N MET A 7 9.91 -2.00 -45.98
CA MET A 7 10.37 -3.37 -45.75
C MET A 7 9.21 -4.16 -45.14
N ARG A 8 8.75 -5.18 -45.87
CA ARG A 8 7.63 -6.06 -45.53
C ARG A 8 8.18 -7.35 -44.91
N VAL A 9 7.79 -7.66 -43.67
CA VAL A 9 8.09 -8.94 -43.02
C VAL A 9 7.18 -10.02 -43.61
N ARG A 10 7.78 -11.14 -44.04
CA ARG A 10 7.12 -12.36 -44.50
C ARG A 10 6.98 -13.33 -43.32
N THR A 11 5.79 -13.89 -43.13
CA THR A 11 5.64 -15.20 -42.50
C THR A 11 5.22 -16.21 -43.57
N SER A 12 5.85 -17.38 -43.51
CA SER A 12 5.79 -18.46 -44.49
C SER A 12 4.92 -19.57 -43.93
N ALA A 13 3.85 -19.91 -44.64
CA ALA A 13 3.09 -21.13 -44.47
C ALA A 13 3.36 -22.10 -45.63
N ASP A 14 3.19 -23.38 -45.29
CA ASP A 14 2.86 -24.54 -46.13
C ASP A 14 3.93 -25.34 -46.87
N ASN A 15 3.99 -26.63 -46.47
CA ASN A 15 3.93 -27.89 -47.27
C ASN A 15 4.83 -28.97 -46.63
N LEU A 16 4.52 -30.27 -46.50
CA LEU A 16 3.59 -31.23 -47.13
C LEU A 16 3.60 -32.49 -46.18
N VAL A 17 2.50 -33.10 -45.73
CA VAL A 17 1.62 -34.14 -46.33
C VAL A 17 2.10 -35.62 -46.19
N ASP A 18 1.14 -36.42 -45.70
CA ASP A 18 0.82 -37.87 -45.79
C ASP A 18 1.64 -39.00 -45.12
N GLY A 19 0.91 -39.79 -44.29
CA GLY A 19 0.81 -41.24 -44.54
C GLY A 19 0.49 -42.17 -43.35
N TYR A 20 -0.61 -42.94 -43.52
CA TYR A 20 -0.91 -44.29 -42.97
C TYR A 20 -1.76 -44.52 -41.70
N ALA A 21 -3.01 -44.94 -41.98
CA ALA A 21 -3.69 -46.20 -41.60
C ALA A 21 -3.52 -46.85 -40.19
N ALA A 22 -4.61 -46.78 -39.41
CA ALA A 22 -5.44 -47.84 -38.81
C ALA A 22 -4.86 -49.08 -38.05
N VAL A 23 -5.40 -49.25 -36.82
CA VAL A 23 -5.63 -50.49 -35.98
C VAL A 23 -4.43 -51.00 -35.15
N PRO A 24 -4.56 -51.62 -33.93
CA PRO A 24 -5.73 -51.93 -33.06
C PRO A 24 -5.65 -51.48 -31.58
N ASP A 25 -6.82 -51.62 -30.94
CA ASP A 25 -7.04 -51.88 -29.51
C ASP A 25 -6.01 -52.86 -28.89
N GLN A 26 -5.33 -52.42 -27.82
CA GLN A 26 -4.56 -53.26 -26.91
C GLN A 26 -4.79 -52.85 -25.46
N THR A 27 -5.61 -53.66 -24.81
CA THR A 27 -5.61 -53.91 -23.38
C THR A 27 -4.27 -54.55 -22.96
N ALA A 28 -3.47 -53.87 -22.13
CA ALA A 28 -2.37 -54.51 -21.40
C ALA A 28 -1.92 -53.70 -20.17
N ASN A 29 -2.35 -54.19 -19.00
CA ASN A 29 -1.57 -54.32 -17.75
C ASN A 29 -0.27 -53.52 -17.63
N ALA A 30 -0.35 -52.33 -17.05
CA ALA A 30 0.78 -51.69 -16.39
C ALA A 30 0.78 -52.07 -14.90
N LYS A 31 1.74 -52.92 -14.52
CA LYS A 31 2.11 -53.20 -13.13
C LYS A 31 2.56 -51.89 -12.46
N GLN A 32 1.77 -51.38 -11.52
CA GLN A 32 2.20 -50.35 -10.58
C GLN A 32 3.33 -50.89 -9.70
N ALA A 33 4.42 -50.13 -9.63
CA ALA A 33 5.44 -50.26 -8.60
C ALA A 33 4.83 -49.89 -7.23
N PRO A 34 5.27 -50.51 -6.12
CA PRO A 34 4.75 -50.18 -4.80
C PRO A 34 5.32 -48.84 -4.35
N THR A 35 4.48 -47.80 -4.35
CA THR A 35 4.77 -46.55 -3.66
C THR A 35 4.52 -46.78 -2.17
N THR A 36 5.62 -46.90 -1.42
CA THR A 36 5.60 -46.98 0.05
C THR A 36 5.11 -45.65 0.61
N TYR A 37 3.83 -45.56 0.95
CA TYR A 37 3.31 -44.47 1.79
C TYR A 37 3.67 -44.77 3.24
N ILE A 38 4.53 -43.93 3.82
CA ILE A 38 4.67 -43.82 5.28
C ILE A 38 3.44 -43.05 5.75
N SER A 39 2.42 -43.79 6.19
CA SER A 39 1.34 -43.25 7.00
C SER A 39 1.91 -42.97 8.40
N LEU A 40 2.18 -41.70 8.69
CA LEU A 40 2.27 -41.22 10.06
C LEU A 40 0.85 -41.04 10.57
N SER A 41 0.30 -42.14 11.10
CA SER A 41 -0.83 -42.10 12.03
C SER A 41 -0.38 -41.38 13.30
N CYS A 42 -0.76 -40.11 13.42
CA CYS A 42 -0.73 -39.36 14.66
C CYS A 42 -2.18 -39.03 15.02
N GLY A 43 -2.68 -39.59 16.13
CA GLY A 43 -3.85 -39.03 16.80
C GLY A 43 -4.94 -40.00 17.25
N GLU A 44 -4.61 -41.17 17.80
CA GLU A 44 -5.52 -41.84 18.73
C GLU A 44 -5.54 -41.09 20.08
N HIS A 45 -6.75 -40.74 20.51
CA HIS A 45 -7.20 -40.66 21.92
C HIS A 45 -6.25 -40.04 22.97
N ILE A 46 -6.26 -38.70 23.08
CA ILE A 46 -6.00 -38.06 24.39
C ILE A 46 -7.29 -38.11 25.20
N LYS A 47 -7.42 -39.16 26.02
CA LYS A 47 -8.47 -39.26 27.05
C LYS A 47 -8.29 -38.15 28.10
N GLY A 48 -9.14 -37.14 28.02
CA GLY A 48 -10.03 -36.68 29.11
C GLY A 48 -9.48 -36.07 30.40
N GLU A 49 -8.24 -36.30 30.85
CA GLU A 49 -7.81 -35.84 32.19
C GLU A 49 -6.68 -34.80 32.20
N HIS A 50 -5.87 -34.70 31.13
CA HIS A 50 -4.79 -33.71 31.05
C HIS A 50 -5.23 -32.34 30.52
N SER A 51 -6.38 -32.25 29.83
CA SER A 51 -6.88 -30.99 29.25
C SER A 51 -7.27 -29.96 30.31
N LEU A 52 -7.81 -30.40 31.45
CA LEU A 52 -8.26 -29.48 32.51
C LEU A 52 -7.09 -28.78 33.19
N TRP A 53 -5.97 -29.49 33.41
CA TRP A 53 -4.78 -28.92 34.03
C TRP A 53 -4.08 -27.89 33.15
N VAL A 54 -4.07 -28.10 31.84
CA VAL A 54 -3.53 -27.12 30.88
C VAL A 54 -4.38 -25.85 30.85
N VAL A 55 -5.71 -25.99 30.83
CA VAL A 55 -6.63 -24.83 30.89
C VAL A 55 -6.49 -24.08 32.22
N LEU A 56 -6.41 -24.78 33.35
CA LEU A 56 -6.19 -24.15 34.66
C LEU A 56 -4.83 -23.45 34.76
N LEU A 57 -3.78 -24.02 34.15
CA LEU A 57 -2.46 -23.39 34.10
C LEU A 57 -2.49 -22.11 33.25
N ILE A 58 -3.17 -22.12 32.11
CA ILE A 58 -3.35 -20.93 31.26
C ILE A 58 -4.12 -19.83 32.02
N ILE A 59 -5.23 -20.18 32.68
CA ILE A 59 -6.00 -19.24 33.50
C ILE A 59 -5.13 -18.66 34.62
N PHE A 60 -4.31 -19.48 35.27
CA PHE A 60 -3.40 -19.03 36.32
C PHE A 60 -2.32 -18.07 35.80
N ILE A 61 -1.74 -18.35 34.63
CA ILE A 61 -0.75 -17.46 33.98
C ILE A 61 -1.40 -16.13 33.61
N ILE A 62 -2.62 -16.14 33.06
CA ILE A 62 -3.37 -14.91 32.73
C ILE A 62 -3.62 -14.11 34.01
N PHE A 63 -4.08 -14.75 35.08
CA PHE A 63 -4.34 -14.09 36.35
C PHE A 63 -3.08 -13.44 36.94
N ILE A 64 -1.95 -14.16 36.97
CA ILE A 64 -0.67 -13.58 37.44
C ILE A 64 -0.25 -12.40 36.57
N SER A 65 -0.37 -12.52 35.25
CA SER A 65 -0.03 -11.45 34.31
C SER A 65 -0.86 -10.20 34.56
N SER A 66 -2.17 -10.34 34.77
CA SER A 66 -3.07 -9.22 35.10
C SER A 66 -2.73 -8.58 36.44
N VAL A 67 -2.38 -9.38 37.46
CA VAL A 67 -1.95 -8.87 38.78
C VAL A 67 -0.64 -8.07 38.65
N VAL A 68 0.33 -8.56 37.89
CA VAL A 68 1.61 -7.86 37.67
C VAL A 68 1.37 -6.51 36.96
N VAL A 69 0.56 -6.49 35.92
CA VAL A 69 0.20 -5.24 35.21
C VAL A 69 -0.51 -4.26 36.14
N PHE A 70 -1.45 -4.73 36.96
CA PHE A 70 -2.16 -3.89 37.92
C PHE A 70 -1.21 -3.30 38.98
N VAL A 71 -0.32 -4.11 39.55
CA VAL A 71 0.65 -3.65 40.55
C VAL A 71 1.64 -2.63 39.95
N LEU A 72 2.14 -2.89 38.74
CA LEU A 72 3.03 -1.94 38.05
C LEU A 72 2.30 -0.64 37.69
N GLY A 73 1.04 -0.71 37.24
CA GLY A 73 0.21 0.47 36.98
C GLY A 73 -0.06 1.30 38.23
N CYS A 74 -0.37 0.65 39.36
CA CYS A 74 -0.50 1.32 40.65
C CYS A 74 0.81 1.99 41.10
N ALA A 75 1.95 1.30 40.97
CA ALA A 75 3.26 1.85 41.31
C ALA A 75 3.61 3.08 40.44
N ALA A 76 3.35 3.01 39.13
CA ALA A 76 3.55 4.13 38.22
C ALA A 76 2.66 5.34 38.56
N ARG A 77 1.39 5.11 38.93
CA ARG A 77 0.49 6.17 39.38
C ARG A 77 0.99 6.83 40.66
N ILE A 78 1.42 6.05 41.65
CA ILE A 78 1.97 6.57 42.91
C ILE A 78 3.24 7.39 42.64
N ALA A 79 4.14 6.90 41.79
CA ALA A 79 5.35 7.63 41.40
C ALA A 79 5.03 8.96 40.69
N LEU A 80 4.02 8.98 39.83
CA LEU A 80 3.58 10.20 39.14
C LEU A 80 2.96 11.21 40.13
N THR A 81 2.15 10.75 41.09
CA THR A 81 1.56 11.61 42.12
C THR A 81 2.65 12.23 43.00
N LEU A 82 3.63 11.43 43.44
CA LEU A 82 4.76 11.91 44.23
C LEU A 82 5.65 12.89 43.45
N HIS A 83 5.80 12.70 42.13
CA HIS A 83 6.56 13.63 41.30
C HIS A 83 5.87 14.99 41.16
N LEU A 84 4.54 15.00 41.03
CA LEU A 84 3.75 16.23 40.88
C LEU A 84 3.70 17.09 42.16
N GLU A 85 3.79 16.47 43.34
CA GLU A 85 3.84 17.20 44.63
C GLU A 85 5.18 17.90 44.90
N THR A 86 6.24 17.60 44.15
CA THR A 86 7.58 18.18 44.38
C THR A 86 7.92 19.39 43.53
N ARG A 87 7.00 19.90 42.70
CA ARG A 87 7.25 21.13 41.93
C ARG A 87 7.05 22.38 42.79
N PRO A 88 8.06 23.26 42.92
CA PRO A 88 7.90 24.55 43.57
C PRO A 88 6.94 25.41 42.77
N THR A 89 5.96 26.02 43.44
CA THR A 89 5.06 27.02 42.85
C THR A 89 5.81 28.33 42.68
N GLU A 90 6.41 28.57 41.52
CA GLU A 90 6.82 29.92 41.10
C GLU A 90 5.64 30.63 40.45
N GLY A 91 4.98 31.48 41.25
CA GLY A 91 4.09 32.51 40.75
C GLY A 91 4.89 33.76 40.42
N SER A 92 4.91 34.15 39.14
CA SER A 92 5.21 35.53 38.75
C SER A 92 4.40 35.89 37.49
N PRO A 93 3.89 37.14 37.38
CA PRO A 93 2.96 37.51 36.32
C PRO A 93 3.69 37.80 35.00
N ILE A 94 3.16 37.24 33.92
CA ILE A 94 3.60 37.48 32.54
C ILE A 94 3.25 38.93 32.14
N PRO A 95 4.21 39.79 31.74
CA PRO A 95 3.88 41.07 31.14
C PRO A 95 3.47 40.88 29.67
N ARG A 96 2.41 41.60 29.28
CA ARG A 96 1.98 41.78 27.88
C ARG A 96 3.13 42.39 27.08
N VAL A 97 3.49 41.75 25.98
CA VAL A 97 4.41 42.30 24.98
C VAL A 97 3.58 42.92 23.86
N ASP A 98 3.69 44.24 23.73
CA ASP A 98 3.23 44.99 22.56
C ASP A 98 4.22 44.77 21.40
N ILE A 99 3.67 44.42 20.24
CA ILE A 99 4.41 44.28 18.98
C ILE A 99 4.61 45.70 18.41
N MET A 100 5.84 46.22 18.47
CA MET A 100 6.26 47.35 17.65
C MET A 100 7.58 47.05 16.92
N ASN A 101 7.53 47.34 15.62
CA ASN A 101 8.60 47.55 14.64
C ASN A 101 10.03 47.73 15.19
N ALA A 102 10.96 46.97 14.61
CA ALA A 102 12.36 47.35 14.56
C ALA A 102 12.94 47.09 13.16
N SER A 103 13.18 48.19 12.46
CA SER A 103 13.98 48.32 11.25
C SER A 103 15.48 48.29 11.55
N HIS A 104 16.27 47.77 10.61
CA HIS A 104 17.69 48.07 10.32
C HIS A 104 18.67 48.17 11.49
N VAL A 105 19.55 47.17 11.61
CA VAL A 105 20.89 47.35 12.20
C VAL A 105 21.93 46.65 11.33
N ASN A 106 22.96 47.41 10.96
CA ASN A 106 24.17 47.00 10.25
C ASN A 106 24.99 46.00 11.08
N MET A 107 25.48 44.94 10.43
CA MET A 107 26.56 44.10 10.96
C MET A 107 27.84 44.36 10.16
N GLU A 108 28.77 45.08 10.78
CA GLU A 108 30.18 45.08 10.41
C GLU A 108 31.01 44.77 11.67
N ALA A 109 32.05 43.96 11.46
CA ALA A 109 33.18 43.66 12.35
C ALA A 109 32.95 42.72 13.56
N ALA A 110 33.43 41.48 13.42
CA ALA A 110 34.35 40.88 14.38
C ALA A 110 35.03 39.65 13.77
N ALA A 111 36.29 39.82 13.33
CA ALA A 111 37.22 38.75 13.08
C ALA A 111 38.24 38.73 14.23
N ALA A 112 38.41 37.58 14.89
CA ALA A 112 39.62 37.26 15.64
C ALA A 112 39.79 35.73 15.74
N ALA A 113 40.97 35.29 15.34
CA ALA A 113 41.36 33.92 15.06
C ALA A 113 41.42 33.00 16.30
N ALA A 114 41.00 31.75 16.10
CA ALA A 114 41.40 30.58 16.88
C ALA A 114 41.75 29.45 15.87
N PRO A 115 42.71 28.56 16.19
CA PRO A 115 43.24 27.60 15.22
C PRO A 115 42.19 26.52 14.88
N LEU A 116 41.95 26.35 13.58
CA LEU A 116 41.11 25.30 13.01
C LEU A 116 41.66 23.92 13.37
N SER A 117 40.95 23.18 14.22
CA SER A 117 40.89 21.73 14.11
C SER A 117 39.98 21.37 12.93
N ASP A 118 40.35 20.35 12.17
CA ASP A 118 39.61 19.74 11.04
C ASP A 118 38.24 19.13 11.43
N GLU A 119 37.46 19.80 12.27
CA GLU A 119 36.02 19.57 12.29
C GLU A 119 35.47 20.26 11.05
N MET A 120 35.20 19.45 10.02
CA MET A 120 34.37 19.83 8.88
C MET A 120 33.23 20.70 9.38
N MET A 121 33.28 21.97 9.00
CA MET A 121 32.28 22.98 9.33
C MET A 121 30.99 22.58 8.60
N PHE A 122 30.26 21.61 9.13
CA PHE A 122 28.89 21.34 8.73
C PHE A 122 28.13 22.63 9.00
N LEU A 123 27.85 23.37 7.92
CA LEU A 123 27.04 24.58 7.95
C LEU A 123 25.78 24.23 8.76
N LYS A 124 25.54 24.96 9.86
CA LYS A 124 24.31 24.79 10.62
C LYS A 124 23.15 24.95 9.63
N PRO A 125 22.26 23.97 9.49
CA PRO A 125 21.11 24.07 8.60
C PRO A 125 20.40 25.39 8.86
N THR A 126 20.08 26.12 7.80
CA THR A 126 19.24 27.31 7.97
C THR A 126 17.88 26.83 8.47
N THR A 127 17.51 27.24 9.68
CA THR A 127 16.42 26.62 10.48
C THR A 127 15.07 26.54 9.75
N GLY A 128 14.85 27.37 8.73
CA GLY A 128 13.60 27.38 7.94
C GLY A 128 13.43 26.26 6.92
N TYR A 129 14.49 25.53 6.54
CA TYR A 129 14.40 24.52 5.47
C TYR A 129 14.32 23.08 5.98
N LYS A 130 14.55 22.87 7.27
CA LYS A 130 14.50 21.55 7.90
C LYS A 130 13.20 20.78 7.63
N PRO A 131 12.00 21.40 7.68
CA PRO A 131 10.77 20.70 7.31
C PRO A 131 10.80 20.16 5.87
N CYS A 132 11.37 20.93 4.92
CA CYS A 132 11.45 20.53 3.53
C CYS A 132 12.34 19.31 3.32
N TYR A 133 13.49 19.24 3.99
CA TYR A 133 14.41 18.13 3.80
C TYR A 133 13.96 16.87 4.53
N GLU A 134 13.39 17.01 5.73
CA GLU A 134 12.79 15.88 6.42
C GLU A 134 11.65 15.29 5.57
N ALA A 135 10.76 16.15 5.05
CA ALA A 135 9.65 15.73 4.19
C ALA A 135 10.13 15.22 2.81
N LEU A 136 11.25 15.72 2.27
CA LEU A 136 11.80 15.24 1.00
C LEU A 136 12.45 13.87 1.13
N VAL A 137 13.23 13.65 2.20
CA VAL A 137 14.10 12.48 2.30
C VAL A 137 13.38 11.30 2.94
N HIS A 138 12.70 11.50 4.07
CA HIS A 138 12.25 10.38 4.88
C HIS A 138 11.12 9.55 4.25
N PRO A 139 10.11 10.10 3.54
CA PRO A 139 9.08 9.29 2.90
C PRO A 139 9.66 8.27 1.90
N GLY A 140 10.55 8.69 0.99
CA GLY A 140 11.18 7.78 0.04
C GLY A 140 12.08 6.74 0.71
N MET A 141 12.90 7.17 1.66
CA MET A 141 13.81 6.27 2.39
C MET A 141 13.09 5.25 3.28
N LEU A 142 11.97 5.62 3.90
CA LEU A 142 11.17 4.71 4.71
C LEU A 142 10.38 3.71 3.86
N THR A 143 9.98 4.12 2.66
CA THR A 143 9.22 3.27 1.74
C THR A 143 10.10 2.19 1.08
N HIS A 144 11.37 2.48 0.81
CA HIS A 144 12.28 1.43 0.37
C HIS A 144 12.46 0.35 1.45
N SER A 145 12.57 -0.92 1.07
CA SER A 145 12.65 -2.05 2.01
C SER A 145 13.87 -1.96 2.93
N ASN A 146 15.03 -1.61 2.38
CA ASN A 146 16.30 -1.46 3.09
C ASN A 146 17.30 -0.60 2.28
N PRO A 147 17.19 0.74 2.27
CA PRO A 147 18.00 1.58 1.38
C PRO A 147 19.45 1.66 1.86
N LYS A 148 20.38 1.14 1.04
CA LYS A 148 21.82 1.13 1.28
C LYS A 148 22.59 2.08 0.40
N ARG A 149 22.20 2.17 -0.87
CA ARG A 149 22.87 3.01 -1.87
C ARG A 149 21.92 4.11 -2.33
N VAL A 150 22.25 5.34 -1.98
CA VAL A 150 21.42 6.52 -2.25
C VAL A 150 22.15 7.43 -3.22
N THR A 151 21.43 7.99 -4.19
CA THR A 151 21.96 9.09 -5.01
C THR A 151 21.17 10.35 -4.75
N ILE A 152 21.86 11.47 -4.57
CA ILE A 152 21.28 12.81 -4.41
C ILE A 152 21.66 13.63 -5.64
N ILE A 153 20.68 14.21 -6.31
CA ILE A 153 20.84 15.05 -7.49
C ILE A 153 20.51 16.49 -7.10
N GLY A 154 21.53 17.32 -7.03
CA GLY A 154 21.46 18.72 -6.64
C GLY A 154 22.47 19.05 -5.54
N GLN A 155 22.53 20.33 -5.15
CA GLN A 155 23.65 20.89 -4.40
C GLN A 155 23.41 20.90 -2.89
N ASP A 156 22.60 19.98 -2.40
CA ASP A 156 21.92 20.17 -1.14
C ASP A 156 22.53 19.37 0.01
N THR A 157 23.35 20.07 0.79
CA THR A 157 24.00 19.52 1.97
C THR A 157 23.00 19.07 3.02
N ASP A 158 21.82 19.71 3.08
CA ASP A 158 20.79 19.38 4.05
C ASP A 158 20.10 18.06 3.67
N ALA A 159 19.84 17.82 2.39
CA ALA A 159 19.36 16.52 1.92
C ALA A 159 20.35 15.39 2.26
N LEU A 160 21.65 15.62 2.03
CA LEU A 160 22.70 14.68 2.43
C LEU A 160 22.69 14.42 3.94
N HIS A 161 22.57 15.46 4.75
CA HIS A 161 22.48 15.34 6.21
C HIS A 161 21.29 14.48 6.63
N GLU A 162 20.11 14.70 6.05
CA GLU A 162 18.91 13.89 6.34
C GLU A 162 19.04 12.43 5.88
N VAL A 163 19.70 12.17 4.74
CA VAL A 163 19.99 10.80 4.27
C VAL A 163 20.90 10.06 5.24
N LEU A 164 21.96 10.72 5.71
CA LEU A 164 22.95 10.13 6.62
C LEU A 164 22.39 9.86 8.02
N LYS A 165 21.19 10.33 8.35
CA LYS A 165 20.49 9.88 9.57
C LYS A 165 20.07 8.41 9.49
N HIS A 166 19.96 7.81 8.30
CA HIS A 166 19.56 6.42 8.14
C HIS A 166 20.74 5.46 8.33
N ARG A 167 20.66 4.59 9.35
CA ARG A 167 21.64 3.52 9.66
C ARG A 167 21.83 2.51 8.55
N THR A 168 20.86 2.37 7.66
CA THR A 168 20.88 1.40 6.57
C THR A 168 21.76 1.86 5.42
N VAL A 169 22.09 3.15 5.34
CA VAL A 169 22.85 3.74 4.24
C VAL A 169 24.33 3.37 4.37
N ASP A 170 24.86 2.73 3.34
CA ASP A 170 26.26 2.34 3.22
C ASP A 170 27.01 3.28 2.25
N GLU A 171 26.31 3.86 1.26
CA GLU A 171 26.90 4.67 0.19
C GLU A 171 25.94 5.80 -0.23
N VAL A 172 26.47 7.01 -0.37
CA VAL A 172 25.75 8.17 -0.91
C VAL A 172 26.56 8.82 -2.04
N ASP A 173 25.96 8.87 -3.22
CA ASP A 173 26.49 9.63 -4.35
C ASP A 173 25.80 10.98 -4.44
N VAL A 174 26.57 12.06 -4.39
CA VAL A 174 26.05 13.42 -4.55
C VAL A 174 26.44 13.95 -5.93
N TYR A 175 25.45 14.30 -6.73
CA TYR A 175 25.63 14.95 -8.02
C TYR A 175 25.42 16.45 -7.89
N THR A 176 26.43 17.23 -8.25
CA THR A 176 26.43 18.69 -8.18
C THR A 176 27.03 19.29 -9.45
N ALA A 177 26.31 20.25 -10.02
CA ALA A 177 26.79 21.00 -11.19
C ALA A 177 27.85 22.08 -10.83
N VAL A 178 28.09 22.34 -9.53
CA VAL A 178 29.02 23.37 -9.08
C VAL A 178 30.33 22.73 -8.63
N GLU A 179 31.41 23.02 -9.37
CA GLU A 179 32.76 22.50 -9.11
C GLU A 179 33.31 22.87 -7.72
N GLU A 180 32.81 23.95 -7.11
CA GLU A 180 33.29 24.45 -5.81
C GLU A 180 32.65 23.75 -4.59
N SER A 181 31.69 22.84 -4.79
CA SER A 181 31.09 22.09 -3.67
C SER A 181 31.93 20.86 -3.31
N VAL A 182 32.89 21.08 -2.41
CA VAL A 182 33.90 20.10 -2.00
C VAL A 182 33.33 19.15 -0.93
N PHE A 183 32.64 18.09 -1.36
CA PHE A 183 32.63 16.83 -0.61
C PHE A 183 33.66 15.90 -1.25
N MET A 184 34.94 16.16 -0.98
CA MET A 184 35.97 15.16 -1.29
C MET A 184 35.59 13.85 -0.61
N ASN A 185 35.79 12.72 -1.29
CA ASN A 185 35.42 11.38 -0.82
C ASN A 185 35.61 11.25 0.69
N SER A 186 34.49 11.19 1.40
CA SER A 186 34.45 11.25 2.86
C SER A 186 33.64 10.07 3.39
N THR A 187 33.72 9.87 4.69
CA THR A 187 32.98 8.81 5.36
C THR A 187 32.14 9.46 6.46
N SER A 188 30.86 9.12 6.50
CA SER A 188 29.96 9.59 7.56
C SER A 188 30.41 9.05 8.93
N SER A 189 29.85 9.61 10.01
CA SER A 189 30.13 9.17 11.38
C SER A 189 29.78 7.71 11.67
N HIS A 190 28.94 7.09 10.83
CA HIS A 190 28.54 5.68 10.93
C HIS A 190 29.13 4.81 9.81
N GLY A 191 30.08 5.32 9.02
CA GLY A 191 30.80 4.53 8.03
C GLY A 191 30.27 4.60 6.61
N ALA A 192 29.23 5.39 6.30
CA ALA A 192 28.74 5.50 4.93
C ALA A 192 29.74 6.25 4.05
N VAL A 193 30.02 5.72 2.87
CA VAL A 193 30.92 6.34 1.89
C VAL A 193 30.18 7.41 1.12
N ILE A 194 30.75 8.62 1.04
CA ILE A 194 30.16 9.74 0.30
C ILE A 194 31.03 10.01 -0.92
N ASN A 195 30.47 9.82 -2.11
CA ASN A 195 31.12 10.13 -3.39
C ASN A 195 30.47 11.38 -3.99
N THR A 196 31.26 12.17 -4.73
CA THR A 196 30.74 13.36 -5.42
C THR A 196 31.05 13.31 -6.90
N TYR A 197 30.05 13.65 -7.72
CA TYR A 197 30.11 13.60 -9.17
C TYR A 197 29.67 14.94 -9.78
N HIS A 198 30.32 15.30 -10.89
CA HIS A 198 30.02 16.54 -11.63
C HIS A 198 29.19 16.32 -12.89
N SER A 199 28.94 15.05 -13.27
CA SER A 199 28.10 14.70 -14.42
C SER A 199 27.24 13.47 -14.11
N LEU A 200 25.93 13.54 -14.35
CA LEU A 200 25.05 12.37 -14.27
C LEU A 200 25.52 11.24 -15.20
N GLN A 201 26.07 11.60 -16.37
CA GLN A 201 26.63 10.63 -17.31
C GLN A 201 27.77 9.82 -16.68
N SER A 202 28.59 10.44 -15.83
CA SER A 202 29.70 9.74 -15.16
C SER A 202 29.23 8.67 -14.16
N ILE A 203 28.06 8.89 -13.54
CA ILE A 203 27.43 7.89 -12.68
C ILE A 203 26.93 6.72 -13.53
N VAL A 204 26.22 7.02 -14.63
CA VAL A 204 25.64 6.00 -15.52
C VAL A 204 26.73 5.17 -16.22
N GLU A 205 27.82 5.80 -16.67
CA GLU A 205 28.91 5.11 -17.37
C GLU A 205 29.87 4.38 -16.42
N GLY A 206 29.98 4.86 -15.18
CA GLY A 206 30.96 4.35 -14.21
C GLY A 206 30.43 3.26 -13.29
N GLN A 207 29.12 3.00 -13.26
CA GLN A 207 28.50 2.18 -12.23
C GLN A 207 27.64 1.06 -12.85
N ASP A 208 28.10 -0.18 -12.73
CA ASP A 208 27.24 -1.37 -12.85
C ASP A 208 26.28 -1.51 -11.64
N VAL A 209 26.44 -0.65 -10.63
CA VAL A 209 25.74 -0.74 -9.36
C VAL A 209 24.46 0.09 -9.40
N LYS A 210 23.33 -0.60 -9.22
CA LYS A 210 22.01 0.03 -9.12
C LYS A 210 21.81 0.74 -7.79
N ARG A 211 20.97 1.78 -7.79
CA ARG A 211 20.64 2.60 -6.63
C ARG A 211 19.30 2.21 -6.04
N ASP A 212 19.25 2.20 -4.72
CA ASP A 212 18.05 1.81 -3.98
C ASP A 212 17.08 3.00 -3.90
N VAL A 213 17.63 4.22 -3.70
CA VAL A 213 16.86 5.47 -3.68
C VAL A 213 17.61 6.54 -4.46
N ILE A 214 16.90 7.26 -5.32
CA ILE A 214 17.39 8.48 -5.98
C ILE A 214 16.53 9.66 -5.50
N LEU A 215 17.18 10.71 -4.99
CA LEU A 215 16.56 11.92 -4.47
C LEU A 215 16.99 13.11 -5.32
N VAL A 216 16.04 13.85 -5.90
CA VAL A 216 16.33 15.15 -6.53
C VAL A 216 16.12 16.24 -5.49
N SER A 217 17.17 16.96 -5.09
CA SER A 217 17.10 17.84 -3.92
C SER A 217 16.45 19.20 -4.22
N SER A 218 16.59 19.69 -5.45
CA SER A 218 16.12 21.02 -5.85
C SER A 218 15.24 20.93 -7.10
N PRO A 219 14.08 21.62 -7.12
CA PRO A 219 13.27 21.73 -8.33
C PRO A 219 14.08 22.32 -9.49
N GLY A 220 13.97 21.73 -10.68
CA GLY A 220 14.68 22.18 -11.88
C GLY A 220 16.12 21.70 -12.00
N SER A 221 16.67 20.96 -11.03
CA SER A 221 17.97 20.29 -11.19
C SER A 221 17.95 19.15 -12.21
N LEU A 222 16.76 18.66 -12.54
CA LEU A 222 16.54 17.65 -13.57
C LEU A 222 15.58 18.23 -14.61
N ASN A 223 15.93 18.12 -15.89
CA ASN A 223 14.95 18.33 -16.95
C ASN A 223 13.88 17.25 -16.78
N SER A 224 12.62 17.64 -16.74
CA SER A 224 11.50 16.70 -16.72
C SER A 224 11.29 16.02 -18.09
N ASP A 225 12.33 15.92 -18.92
CA ASP A 225 12.26 15.20 -20.18
C ASP A 225 12.36 13.69 -19.95
N GLY A 226 11.75 12.93 -20.86
CA GLY A 226 11.75 11.47 -20.75
C GLY A 226 13.16 10.86 -20.81
N GLN A 227 14.16 11.57 -21.34
CA GLN A 227 15.54 11.08 -21.40
C GLN A 227 16.20 11.09 -20.01
N SER A 228 16.10 12.20 -19.29
CA SER A 228 16.69 12.35 -17.96
C SER A 228 16.01 11.40 -16.97
N ILE A 229 14.67 11.33 -17.00
CA ILE A 229 13.91 10.39 -16.16
C ILE A 229 14.24 8.93 -16.53
N GLY A 230 14.38 8.63 -17.83
CA GLY A 230 14.81 7.32 -18.31
C GLY A 230 16.18 6.90 -17.76
N MET A 231 17.15 7.80 -17.74
CA MET A 231 18.47 7.53 -17.14
C MET A 231 18.37 7.22 -15.64
N LEU A 232 17.54 7.95 -14.90
CA LEU A 232 17.34 7.69 -13.46
C LEU A 232 16.65 6.34 -13.23
N TYR A 233 15.66 6.00 -14.06
CA TYR A 233 14.98 4.70 -14.00
C TYR A 233 15.93 3.53 -14.25
N GLU A 234 16.84 3.68 -15.21
CA GLU A 234 17.88 2.68 -15.46
C GLU A 234 18.87 2.59 -14.31
N LEU A 235 19.19 3.69 -13.63
CA LEU A 235 20.09 3.67 -12.47
C LEU A 235 19.45 3.01 -11.23
N LEU A 236 18.12 3.02 -11.11
CA LEU A 236 17.41 2.39 -10.00
C LEU A 236 17.45 0.85 -10.03
N ALA A 237 17.57 0.27 -8.83
CA ALA A 237 17.32 -1.14 -8.57
C ALA A 237 15.86 -1.50 -8.88
N ASN A 238 15.53 -2.78 -9.00
CA ASN A 238 14.18 -3.21 -9.37
C ASN A 238 13.12 -2.72 -8.37
N ASP A 239 13.41 -2.76 -7.08
CA ASP A 239 12.56 -2.23 -5.99
C ASP A 239 12.83 -0.74 -5.68
N GLY A 240 13.60 -0.08 -6.54
CA GLY A 240 14.13 1.27 -6.32
C GLY A 240 13.06 2.36 -6.29
N VAL A 241 13.35 3.42 -5.52
CA VAL A 241 12.46 4.56 -5.29
C VAL A 241 13.08 5.85 -5.86
N LEU A 242 12.31 6.59 -6.66
CA LEU A 242 12.63 7.95 -7.07
C LEU A 242 11.82 8.95 -6.24
N VAL A 243 12.49 9.97 -5.69
CA VAL A 243 11.82 11.12 -5.07
C VAL A 243 12.16 12.39 -5.86
N LEU A 244 11.13 13.06 -6.36
CA LEU A 244 11.23 14.20 -7.25
C LEU A 244 10.35 15.35 -6.75
N PRO A 245 10.93 16.45 -6.20
CA PRO A 245 10.17 17.64 -5.87
C PRO A 245 9.75 18.34 -7.17
N LEU A 246 8.49 18.74 -7.22
CA LEU A 246 7.94 19.48 -8.33
C LEU A 246 8.12 20.98 -8.09
N ALA A 247 8.31 21.75 -9.18
CA ALA A 247 8.42 23.20 -9.09
C ALA A 247 7.08 23.84 -8.67
N ASP A 248 7.17 24.96 -7.94
CA ASP A 248 6.14 25.67 -7.15
C ASP A 248 4.84 26.11 -7.88
N ARG A 249 4.57 25.67 -9.13
CA ARG A 249 3.39 26.08 -9.91
C ARG A 249 2.45 24.92 -10.23
N VAL A 250 1.76 24.50 -9.15
CA VAL A 250 0.77 23.43 -8.99
C VAL A 250 -0.04 23.05 -10.25
N GLU A 251 -0.59 24.00 -11.01
CA GLU A 251 -1.60 23.67 -12.03
C GLU A 251 -1.04 23.14 -13.36
N LYS A 252 0.14 23.60 -13.79
CA LYS A 252 0.71 23.23 -15.12
C LYS A 252 1.97 22.39 -15.05
N THR A 253 2.61 22.31 -13.88
CA THR A 253 3.90 21.63 -13.74
C THR A 253 3.79 20.17 -13.31
N ILE A 254 2.62 19.70 -12.86
CA ILE A 254 2.46 18.32 -12.37
C ILE A 254 2.33 17.30 -13.51
N VAL A 255 1.50 17.57 -14.52
CA VAL A 255 1.15 16.60 -15.58
C VAL A 255 2.36 16.01 -16.26
N HIS A 256 3.22 16.90 -16.76
CA HIS A 256 4.26 16.49 -17.68
C HIS A 256 5.30 15.57 -17.02
N PRO A 257 5.81 15.87 -15.81
CA PRO A 257 6.63 14.92 -15.04
C PRO A 257 5.94 13.58 -14.80
N ILE A 258 4.66 13.56 -14.43
CA ILE A 258 3.93 12.31 -14.19
C ILE A 258 3.82 11.47 -15.47
N GLU A 259 3.44 12.07 -16.60
CA GLU A 259 3.38 11.38 -17.90
C GLU A 259 4.73 10.80 -18.30
N GLN A 260 5.84 11.53 -18.04
CA GLN A 260 7.17 11.01 -18.32
C GLN A 260 7.54 9.84 -17.40
N LEU A 261 7.19 9.89 -16.11
CA LEU A 261 7.41 8.78 -15.18
C LEU A 261 6.64 7.53 -15.62
N GLN A 262 5.36 7.66 -15.97
CA GLN A 262 4.56 6.55 -16.49
C GLN A 262 5.14 5.99 -17.79
N LYS A 263 5.52 6.86 -18.73
CA LYS A 263 6.10 6.46 -20.02
C LYS A 263 7.42 5.71 -19.88
N VAL A 264 8.22 6.05 -18.88
CA VAL A 264 9.50 5.38 -18.58
C VAL A 264 9.30 4.02 -17.91
N GLY A 265 8.11 3.76 -17.33
CA GLY A 265 7.75 2.46 -16.77
C GLY A 265 7.79 2.39 -15.25
N PHE A 266 7.60 3.51 -14.55
CA PHE A 266 7.28 3.47 -13.11
C PHE A 266 5.88 2.88 -12.91
N ASN A 267 5.78 1.89 -12.03
CA ASN A 267 4.54 1.12 -11.82
C ASN A 267 3.63 1.71 -10.74
N SER A 268 4.14 2.59 -9.88
CA SER A 268 3.32 3.29 -8.88
C SER A 268 3.91 4.65 -8.54
N ILE A 269 3.06 5.67 -8.48
CA ILE A 269 3.46 7.08 -8.39
C ILE A 269 2.50 7.79 -7.44
N HIS A 270 3.06 8.49 -6.46
CA HIS A 270 2.32 9.17 -5.41
C HIS A 270 2.75 10.62 -5.31
N LEU A 271 1.80 11.50 -5.01
CA LEU A 271 2.05 12.90 -4.70
C LEU A 271 1.73 13.17 -3.24
N TYR A 272 2.58 13.95 -2.59
CA TYR A 272 2.33 14.49 -1.27
C TYR A 272 2.83 15.93 -1.16
N GLU A 273 2.40 16.61 -0.11
CA GLU A 273 2.59 18.05 0.05
C GLU A 273 3.15 18.37 1.43
N GLU A 274 4.16 19.23 1.48
CA GLU A 274 4.69 19.80 2.72
C GLU A 274 4.47 21.31 2.73
N MET A 275 3.74 21.81 3.74
CA MET A 275 3.34 23.21 3.88
C MET A 275 4.26 24.02 4.80
N HIS A 276 5.13 23.37 5.58
CA HIS A 276 6.04 24.03 6.52
C HIS A 276 7.36 24.48 5.87
N CYS A 277 7.44 24.43 4.54
CA CYS A 277 8.60 24.87 3.80
C CYS A 277 8.72 26.39 3.77
N ALA A 278 9.70 26.97 4.50
CA ALA A 278 9.83 28.42 4.61
C ALA A 278 10.09 29.15 3.27
N SER A 279 10.73 28.48 2.31
CA SER A 279 11.08 29.06 0.99
C SER A 279 10.03 28.86 -0.08
N ALA A 280 9.10 27.93 0.12
CA ALA A 280 8.07 27.56 -0.83
C ALA A 280 6.82 27.24 -0.02
N PRO A 281 5.77 28.09 -0.07
CA PRO A 281 4.60 27.97 0.83
C PRO A 281 3.87 26.63 0.72
N GLN A 282 4.15 25.86 -0.34
CA GLN A 282 3.71 24.49 -0.52
C GLN A 282 4.68 23.77 -1.46
N ARG A 283 5.37 22.74 -0.95
CA ARG A 283 6.25 21.89 -1.76
C ARG A 283 5.52 20.59 -2.09
N ILE A 284 5.26 20.38 -3.38
CA ILE A 284 4.70 19.14 -3.89
C ILE A 284 5.85 18.21 -4.26
N THR A 285 5.80 16.97 -3.79
CA THR A 285 6.83 15.98 -4.07
C THR A 285 6.20 14.71 -4.63
N VAL A 286 6.85 14.15 -5.65
CA VAL A 286 6.51 12.84 -6.23
C VAL A 286 7.37 11.78 -5.57
N VAL A 287 6.77 10.65 -5.21
CA VAL A 287 7.47 9.39 -4.97
C VAL A 287 7.05 8.41 -6.05
N ALA A 288 8.00 7.84 -6.78
CA ALA A 288 7.73 6.87 -7.84
C ALA A 288 8.50 5.56 -7.60
N PHE A 289 7.81 4.43 -7.77
CA PHE A 289 8.30 3.07 -7.54
C PHE A 289 8.46 2.33 -8.87
N LYS A 290 9.62 1.71 -9.05
CA LYS A 290 9.87 0.87 -10.24
C LYS A 290 9.12 -0.45 -10.14
N ASP A 291 9.06 -1.06 -8.97
CA ASP A 291 8.25 -2.23 -8.68
C ASP A 291 6.92 -1.83 -8.02
N TYR A 292 5.81 -2.40 -8.50
CA TYR A 292 4.50 -2.21 -7.91
C TYR A 292 4.47 -2.69 -6.45
N ARG A 293 5.20 -3.76 -6.11
CA ARG A 293 5.21 -4.32 -4.74
C ARG A 293 5.79 -3.38 -3.69
N SER A 294 6.70 -2.49 -4.08
CA SER A 294 7.27 -1.47 -3.19
C SER A 294 6.21 -0.50 -2.64
N ARG A 295 5.07 -0.36 -3.33
CA ARG A 295 3.91 0.43 -2.90
C ARG A 295 3.34 -0.03 -1.55
N SER A 296 3.48 -1.30 -1.17
CA SER A 296 3.01 -1.82 0.12
C SER A 296 3.65 -1.14 1.31
N HIS A 297 4.89 -0.67 1.15
CA HIS A 297 5.61 0.06 2.18
C HIS A 297 5.16 1.52 2.28
N TRP A 298 4.56 2.08 1.23
CA TRP A 298 3.96 3.41 1.25
C TRP A 298 2.75 3.41 2.18
N TYR A 299 1.91 2.38 2.13
CA TYR A 299 0.68 2.22 2.93
C TYR A 299 0.87 1.60 4.32
N ARG A 300 2.08 1.66 4.89
CA ARG A 300 2.29 1.21 6.28
C ARG A 300 1.44 2.03 7.24
N ASN A 301 0.93 1.39 8.30
CA ASN A 301 0.25 2.13 9.36
C ASN A 301 1.26 2.92 10.21
N GLU A 302 0.73 3.81 11.04
CA GLU A 302 1.51 4.67 11.93
C GLU A 302 2.46 3.88 12.84
N ALA A 303 2.00 2.76 13.42
CA ALA A 303 2.83 1.95 14.32
C ALA A 303 4.03 1.34 13.58
N GLU A 304 3.84 0.87 12.35
CA GLU A 304 4.90 0.31 11.53
C GLU A 304 5.90 1.38 11.09
N VAL A 305 5.41 2.54 10.65
CA VAL A 305 6.29 3.68 10.33
C VAL A 305 7.11 4.06 11.56
N GLN A 306 6.49 4.12 12.74
CA GLN A 306 7.18 4.44 13.99
C GLN A 306 8.27 3.43 14.33
N VAL A 307 8.01 2.14 14.12
CA VAL A 307 9.01 1.07 14.27
C VAL A 307 10.16 1.25 13.27
N GLN A 308 9.87 1.59 12.01
CA GLN A 308 10.90 1.83 11.01
C GLN A 308 11.74 3.07 11.32
N LEU A 309 11.12 4.16 11.77
CA LEU A 309 11.82 5.35 12.25
C LEU A 309 12.80 4.99 13.37
N HIS A 310 12.36 4.24 14.39
CA HIS A 310 13.24 3.83 15.49
C HIS A 310 14.38 2.90 15.04
N LYS A 311 14.10 1.96 14.14
CA LYS A 311 15.09 1.00 13.64
C LYS A 311 16.14 1.65 12.75
N ARG A 312 15.71 2.59 11.89
CA ARG A 312 16.55 3.13 10.82
C ARG A 312 17.18 4.46 11.16
N ILE A 313 16.54 5.31 11.94
CA ILE A 313 17.08 6.64 12.26
C ILE A 313 18.13 6.54 13.37
N GLN A 314 19.27 7.17 13.17
CA GLN A 314 20.33 7.31 14.17
C GLN A 314 19.87 8.28 15.24
N SER A 315 19.80 7.80 16.48
CA SER A 315 19.69 8.69 17.62
C SER A 315 21.01 9.44 17.72
N ALA A 316 20.97 10.77 17.73
CA ALA A 316 22.15 11.58 17.96
C ALA A 316 22.68 11.26 19.37
N ARG A 317 23.71 10.41 19.47
CA ARG A 317 24.21 9.93 20.78
C ARG A 317 24.70 11.05 21.70
N LEU A 318 24.95 12.24 21.16
CA LEU A 318 25.56 13.37 21.85
C LEU A 318 24.69 14.63 21.86
N SER A 319 23.59 14.65 21.11
CA SER A 319 22.69 15.82 21.07
C SER A 319 21.44 15.52 21.87
N GLU A 320 21.04 16.46 22.73
CA GLU A 320 19.72 16.43 23.39
C GLU A 320 18.57 16.68 22.40
N GLU A 321 18.89 17.09 21.17
CA GLU A 321 17.91 17.33 20.13
C GLU A 321 17.33 16.04 19.55
N PRO A 322 16.01 16.01 19.24
CA PRO A 322 15.41 14.88 18.57
C PRO A 322 16.01 14.71 17.17
N PRO A 323 16.14 13.47 16.66
CA PRO A 323 16.72 13.25 15.33
C PRO A 323 15.87 13.84 14.20
N LEU A 324 14.55 13.93 14.40
CA LEU A 324 13.57 14.52 13.48
C LEU A 324 12.75 15.55 14.23
N PHE A 325 12.42 16.66 13.57
CA PHE A 325 11.75 17.80 14.18
C PHE A 325 10.33 18.01 13.65
N TYR A 326 10.08 17.62 12.40
CA TYR A 326 8.84 17.91 11.68
C TYR A 326 8.16 16.66 11.13
N VAL A 327 8.96 15.62 10.82
CA VAL A 327 8.42 14.35 10.32
C VAL A 327 8.39 13.31 11.43
N ASP A 328 7.20 12.81 11.71
CA ASP A 328 6.97 11.62 12.53
C ASP A 328 6.10 10.60 11.77
N ALA A 329 5.70 9.52 12.45
CA ALA A 329 4.88 8.49 11.82
C ALA A 329 3.52 9.03 11.34
N SER A 330 2.92 9.97 12.06
CA SER A 330 1.63 10.58 11.69
C SER A 330 1.79 11.46 10.45
N SER A 331 2.90 12.21 10.34
CA SER A 331 3.23 12.99 9.15
C SER A 331 3.34 12.09 7.91
N ILE A 332 4.09 10.98 8.01
CA ILE A 332 4.24 10.03 6.89
C ILE A 332 2.91 9.41 6.48
N VAL A 333 2.06 9.00 7.43
CA VAL A 333 0.73 8.46 7.12
C VAL A 333 -0.15 9.52 6.46
N SER A 334 -0.05 10.78 6.88
CA SER A 334 -0.81 11.88 6.26
C SER A 334 -0.42 12.11 4.80
N TYR A 335 0.85 11.89 4.44
CA TYR A 335 1.32 12.00 3.06
C TYR A 335 0.75 10.92 2.13
N GLN A 336 0.24 9.81 2.66
CA GLN A 336 -0.36 8.74 1.85
C GLN A 336 -1.65 9.18 1.15
N VAL A 337 -2.31 10.22 1.66
CA VAL A 337 -3.59 10.72 1.15
C VAL A 337 -3.37 12.05 0.42
N PRO A 338 -3.47 12.09 -0.91
CA PRO A 338 -3.28 13.34 -1.65
C PRO A 338 -4.40 14.33 -1.32
N SER A 339 -4.09 15.62 -1.38
CA SER A 339 -5.07 16.66 -1.09
C SER A 339 -6.16 16.75 -2.16
N LYS A 340 -7.27 17.40 -1.80
CA LYS A 340 -8.35 17.73 -2.75
C LYS A 340 -7.86 18.62 -3.90
N VAL A 341 -6.79 19.40 -3.69
CA VAL A 341 -6.21 20.25 -4.74
C VAL A 341 -5.57 19.38 -5.84
N ILE A 342 -4.74 18.41 -5.45
CA ILE A 342 -4.12 17.45 -6.38
C ILE A 342 -5.20 16.67 -7.13
N GLU A 343 -6.22 16.21 -6.42
CA GLU A 343 -7.37 15.52 -7.00
C GLU A 343 -8.07 16.38 -8.07
N ASN A 344 -8.44 17.62 -7.74
CA ASN A 344 -9.12 18.52 -8.68
C ASN A 344 -8.28 18.76 -9.93
N ILE A 345 -6.97 18.99 -9.77
CA ILE A 345 -6.04 19.20 -10.88
C ILE A 345 -6.00 17.98 -11.80
N PHE A 346 -5.91 16.78 -11.22
CA PHE A 346 -5.98 15.52 -11.97
C PHE A 346 -7.31 15.40 -12.74
N CYS A 347 -8.44 15.71 -12.11
CA CYS A 347 -9.74 15.61 -12.75
C CYS A 347 -9.95 16.65 -13.87
N GLU A 348 -9.46 17.87 -13.69
CA GLU A 348 -9.50 18.92 -14.72
C GLU A 348 -8.72 18.50 -15.97
N GLN A 349 -7.56 17.87 -15.80
CA GLN A 349 -6.72 17.37 -16.89
C GLN A 349 -7.40 16.23 -17.66
N ASN A 350 -8.23 15.45 -16.99
CA ASN A 350 -9.05 14.39 -17.58
C ASN A 350 -10.40 14.90 -18.10
N GLY A 351 -10.45 16.15 -18.58
CA GLY A 351 -11.66 16.75 -19.18
C GLY A 351 -12.70 17.21 -18.16
N GLY A 352 -12.27 17.55 -16.94
CA GLY A 352 -13.15 18.00 -15.86
C GLY A 352 -13.98 16.87 -15.22
N ARG A 353 -13.68 15.62 -15.56
CA ARG A 353 -14.30 14.45 -14.95
C ARG A 353 -13.20 13.69 -14.25
N CYS A 354 -13.29 13.60 -12.92
CA CYS A 354 -12.62 12.50 -12.23
C CYS A 354 -13.16 11.20 -12.85
N PRO A 355 -12.34 10.14 -12.99
CA PRO A 355 -12.82 8.83 -13.43
C PRO A 355 -14.15 8.53 -12.73
N ALA A 356 -15.23 8.41 -13.50
CA ALA A 356 -16.61 8.55 -13.06
C ALA A 356 -17.13 7.42 -12.15
N ASN A 357 -16.22 6.62 -11.58
CA ASN A 357 -16.56 5.41 -10.84
C ASN A 357 -17.02 5.68 -9.40
N PHE A 358 -17.04 6.94 -8.97
CA PHE A 358 -17.41 7.31 -7.60
C PHE A 358 -18.53 8.33 -7.49
N ASP A 359 -18.59 9.29 -8.42
CA ASP A 359 -19.79 10.09 -8.61
C ASP A 359 -20.81 9.17 -9.29
N LEU A 360 -21.43 8.32 -8.46
CA LEU A 360 -22.63 7.61 -8.81
C LEU A 360 -23.52 8.62 -9.55
N PRO A 361 -23.93 8.32 -10.79
CA PRO A 361 -24.77 9.21 -11.55
C PRO A 361 -25.86 9.80 -10.66
N ALA A 362 -26.18 11.09 -10.82
CA ALA A 362 -27.09 11.78 -9.90
C ALA A 362 -28.48 11.10 -9.80
N ASP A 363 -28.81 10.26 -10.77
CA ASP A 363 -30.01 9.42 -10.86
C ASP A 363 -29.87 8.01 -10.23
N VAL A 364 -28.68 7.61 -9.77
CA VAL A 364 -28.48 6.35 -9.05
C VAL A 364 -29.26 6.39 -7.74
N THR A 365 -30.10 5.37 -7.56
CA THR A 365 -30.87 5.20 -6.35
C THR A 365 -29.97 4.66 -5.24
N LYS A 366 -29.71 5.51 -4.24
CA LYS A 366 -28.92 5.14 -3.04
C LYS A 366 -29.87 4.58 -1.99
N LEU A 367 -29.70 3.31 -1.64
CA LEU A 367 -30.55 2.61 -0.67
C LEU A 367 -29.79 2.35 0.63
N PRO A 368 -30.35 2.75 1.79
CA PRO A 368 -29.74 2.47 3.08
C PRO A 368 -29.74 0.97 3.39
N ALA A 369 -28.89 0.55 4.32
CA ALA A 369 -28.80 -0.84 4.79
C ALA A 369 -30.15 -1.41 5.30
N SER A 370 -31.09 -0.57 5.75
CA SER A 370 -32.45 -1.01 6.13
C SER A 370 -33.31 -1.51 4.95
N SER A 371 -32.83 -1.34 3.72
CA SER A 371 -33.49 -1.81 2.49
C SER A 371 -33.26 -3.30 2.24
N ILE A 372 -32.44 -3.93 3.06
CA ILE A 372 -32.07 -5.33 2.98
C ILE A 372 -32.21 -6.00 4.35
N GLU A 373 -32.37 -7.31 4.34
CA GLU A 373 -32.43 -8.14 5.54
C GLU A 373 -31.71 -9.47 5.28
N VAL A 374 -31.13 -10.05 6.34
CA VAL A 374 -30.45 -11.34 6.24
C VAL A 374 -31.40 -12.47 6.65
N ARG A 375 -31.59 -13.48 5.79
CA ARG A 375 -32.45 -14.65 6.03
C ARG A 375 -31.77 -15.93 5.51
N LYS A 376 -32.37 -17.11 5.70
CA LYS A 376 -31.89 -18.36 5.07
C LYS A 376 -31.97 -18.20 3.55
N SER A 377 -30.91 -18.57 2.85
CA SER A 377 -30.83 -18.48 1.38
C SER A 377 -31.88 -19.35 0.69
N THR A 378 -32.30 -18.93 -0.50
CA THR A 378 -33.22 -19.67 -1.39
C THR A 378 -32.51 -20.44 -2.49
N VAL A 379 -31.17 -20.28 -2.63
CA VAL A 379 -30.37 -20.93 -3.68
C VAL A 379 -30.31 -22.44 -3.50
N SER A 380 -30.18 -22.92 -2.26
CA SER A 380 -30.11 -24.34 -1.91
C SER A 380 -30.46 -24.55 -0.44
N GLU A 381 -30.92 -25.75 -0.06
CA GLU A 381 -31.08 -26.13 1.36
C GLU A 381 -29.74 -26.10 2.12
N MET A 382 -28.64 -26.35 1.39
CA MET A 382 -27.27 -26.34 1.90
C MET A 382 -26.65 -24.94 1.93
N ALA A 383 -27.26 -23.96 1.23
CA ALA A 383 -26.78 -22.58 1.28
C ALA A 383 -27.07 -21.97 2.66
N GLY A 384 -26.14 -21.19 3.21
CA GLY A 384 -26.28 -20.54 4.50
C GLY A 384 -27.28 -19.39 4.50
N ARG A 385 -26.85 -18.22 4.97
CA ARG A 385 -27.67 -17.00 4.95
C ARG A 385 -27.52 -16.30 3.61
N GLY A 386 -28.56 -15.60 3.20
CA GLY A 386 -28.60 -14.72 2.05
C GLY A 386 -29.11 -13.34 2.43
N ILE A 387 -28.85 -12.36 1.57
CA ILE A 387 -29.39 -11.01 1.70
C ILE A 387 -30.66 -10.90 0.86
N PHE A 388 -31.71 -10.31 1.40
CA PHE A 388 -32.98 -10.15 0.71
C PHE A 388 -33.44 -8.72 0.71
N ALA A 389 -34.06 -8.29 -0.38
CA ALA A 389 -34.65 -6.97 -0.50
C ALA A 389 -35.90 -6.83 0.40
N THR A 390 -35.96 -5.82 1.27
CA THR A 390 -37.14 -5.56 2.12
C THR A 390 -38.25 -4.79 1.38
N ARG A 391 -37.92 -4.26 0.20
CA ARG A 391 -38.76 -3.52 -0.74
C ARG A 391 -38.30 -3.79 -2.17
N ASP A 392 -39.06 -3.33 -3.16
CA ASP A 392 -38.59 -3.36 -4.55
C ASP A 392 -37.37 -2.44 -4.69
N ILE A 393 -36.33 -2.95 -5.36
CA ILE A 393 -35.06 -2.27 -5.62
C ILE A 393 -34.92 -2.08 -7.13
N PRO A 394 -34.91 -0.84 -7.63
CA PRO A 394 -34.69 -0.55 -9.04
C PRO A 394 -33.33 -1.06 -9.54
N LYS A 395 -33.24 -1.38 -10.84
CA LYS A 395 -31.94 -1.59 -11.51
C LYS A 395 -31.04 -0.35 -11.33
N HIS A 396 -29.73 -0.56 -11.26
CA HIS A 396 -28.69 0.44 -10.97
C HIS A 396 -28.86 1.16 -9.62
N SER A 397 -29.41 0.48 -8.61
CA SER A 397 -29.36 0.96 -7.23
C SER A 397 -28.07 0.54 -6.55
N VAL A 398 -27.51 1.41 -5.72
CA VAL A 398 -26.39 1.09 -4.83
C VAL A 398 -26.92 0.90 -3.42
N LEU A 399 -26.42 -0.12 -2.75
CA LEU A 399 -26.92 -0.56 -1.46
C LEU A 399 -25.90 -0.25 -0.37
N GLY A 400 -26.36 0.20 0.80
CA GLY A 400 -25.53 0.29 2.02
C GLY A 400 -24.37 1.30 2.00
N LEU A 401 -24.41 2.30 1.12
CA LEU A 401 -23.39 3.37 1.07
C LEU A 401 -23.17 4.06 2.43
N ASP A 402 -24.21 4.14 3.25
CA ASP A 402 -24.15 4.72 4.60
C ASP A 402 -23.25 3.94 5.55
N LEU A 403 -23.03 2.65 5.27
CA LEU A 403 -22.17 1.79 6.07
C LEU A 403 -20.75 1.69 5.52
N GLN A 404 -20.53 1.80 4.21
CA GLN A 404 -19.21 1.63 3.57
C GLN A 404 -18.08 2.49 4.19
N MET A 405 -18.40 3.63 4.80
CA MET A 405 -17.43 4.46 5.53
C MET A 405 -16.78 3.74 6.72
N ASN A 406 -17.35 2.63 7.19
CA ASN A 406 -16.84 1.85 8.31
C ASN A 406 -15.99 0.65 7.86
N ASN A 407 -15.65 0.56 6.57
CA ASN A 407 -14.82 -0.53 6.04
C ASN A 407 -13.47 -0.60 6.76
N PHE A 408 -13.05 -1.82 7.04
CA PHE A 408 -11.81 -2.10 7.76
C PHE A 408 -10.77 -2.69 6.82
N PHE A 409 -9.53 -2.23 6.91
CA PHE A 409 -8.43 -2.69 6.06
C PHE A 409 -7.42 -3.46 6.89
N VAL A 410 -7.13 -4.68 6.47
CA VAL A 410 -5.96 -5.44 6.92
C VAL A 410 -4.84 -5.13 5.93
N LEU A 411 -3.97 -4.20 6.31
CA LEU A 411 -2.83 -3.76 5.49
C LEU A 411 -1.89 -4.94 5.14
N PRO A 412 -1.10 -4.85 4.06
CA PRO A 412 -0.28 -5.98 3.59
C PRO A 412 0.66 -6.59 4.64
N SER A 413 1.28 -5.75 5.45
CA SER A 413 2.17 -6.16 6.54
C SER A 413 1.43 -6.86 7.69
N SER A 414 0.23 -6.38 8.05
CA SER A 414 -0.66 -7.05 8.99
C SER A 414 -1.11 -8.39 8.43
N TRP A 415 -1.44 -8.44 7.13
CA TRP A 415 -1.82 -9.67 6.44
C TRP A 415 -0.68 -10.70 6.47
N LYS A 416 0.56 -10.32 6.16
CA LYS A 416 1.73 -11.22 6.27
C LYS A 416 1.92 -11.82 7.67
N ILE A 417 1.64 -11.03 8.71
CA ILE A 417 1.68 -11.55 10.10
C ILE A 417 0.60 -12.60 10.29
N ILE A 418 -0.64 -12.28 9.87
CA ILE A 418 -1.77 -13.20 9.92
C ILE A 418 -1.45 -14.48 9.13
N GLU A 419 -0.92 -14.36 7.91
CA GLU A 419 -0.46 -15.44 7.03
C GLU A 419 0.56 -16.34 7.74
N SER A 420 1.58 -15.74 8.36
CA SER A 420 2.59 -16.50 9.13
C SER A 420 2.02 -17.24 10.35
N MET A 421 0.81 -16.87 10.80
CA MET A 421 0.09 -17.55 11.87
C MET A 421 -0.83 -18.66 11.34
N TYR A 422 -1.08 -18.78 10.04
CA TYR A 422 -1.90 -19.88 9.47
C TYR A 422 -1.32 -21.25 9.80
N ASP A 423 0.01 -21.38 9.80
CA ASP A 423 0.72 -22.61 10.19
C ASP A 423 0.44 -23.01 11.66
N ILE A 424 -0.07 -22.10 12.49
CA ILE A 424 -0.17 -22.29 13.93
C ILE A 424 -1.54 -22.86 14.37
N HIS A 425 -2.68 -22.64 13.68
CA HIS A 425 -3.96 -23.34 13.98
C HIS A 425 -5.18 -22.96 13.08
N ASN A 426 -6.21 -23.82 13.13
CA ASN A 426 -7.61 -23.70 12.64
C ASN A 426 -8.34 -22.34 12.86
N VAL A 427 -7.77 -21.43 13.66
CA VAL A 427 -8.36 -20.13 13.99
C VAL A 427 -8.52 -19.26 12.74
N MET A 428 -7.62 -19.41 11.77
CA MET A 428 -7.72 -18.67 10.52
C MET A 428 -8.72 -19.25 9.53
N ASN A 429 -9.04 -20.54 9.58
CA ASN A 429 -10.21 -21.05 8.86
C ASN A 429 -11.49 -20.43 9.44
N GLU A 430 -11.57 -20.26 10.76
CA GLU A 430 -12.71 -19.55 11.35
C GLU A 430 -12.73 -18.05 11.03
N LEU A 431 -11.59 -17.36 10.99
CA LEU A 431 -11.52 -15.94 10.65
C LEU A 431 -11.72 -15.70 9.15
N GLY A 432 -11.08 -16.47 8.28
CA GLY A 432 -11.23 -16.42 6.82
C GLY A 432 -12.67 -16.68 6.40
N ASN A 433 -13.30 -17.73 6.93
CA ASN A 433 -14.71 -18.04 6.64
C ASN A 433 -15.69 -16.99 7.19
N LYS A 434 -15.27 -16.17 8.17
CA LYS A 434 -16.11 -15.13 8.80
C LYS A 434 -15.85 -13.73 8.25
N LEU A 435 -14.64 -13.46 7.78
CA LEU A 435 -14.24 -12.20 7.17
C LEU A 435 -14.39 -12.36 5.67
N TYR A 436 -15.61 -12.48 5.20
CA TYR A 436 -15.85 -12.49 3.76
C TYR A 436 -15.42 -11.12 3.20
N GLN A 437 -14.34 -11.03 2.43
CA GLN A 437 -14.20 -10.10 1.29
C GLN A 437 -12.83 -10.19 0.60
N GLY A 438 -12.83 -9.72 -0.65
CA GLY A 438 -11.84 -9.98 -1.69
C GLY A 438 -10.41 -9.64 -1.31
N LEU A 439 -9.54 -10.55 -1.72
CA LEU A 439 -8.11 -10.36 -1.73
C LEU A 439 -7.76 -9.30 -2.76
N LEU A 440 -7.15 -8.20 -2.32
CA LEU A 440 -6.83 -7.06 -3.17
C LEU A 440 -5.33 -6.85 -3.21
N GLN A 441 -4.84 -6.34 -4.34
CA GLN A 441 -3.43 -5.98 -4.50
C GLN A 441 -3.22 -4.47 -4.73
N LEU A 442 -4.28 -3.66 -4.59
CA LEU A 442 -4.25 -2.18 -4.77
C LEU A 442 -3.21 -1.43 -3.93
N MET A 443 -2.73 -2.03 -2.83
CA MET A 443 -1.66 -1.47 -2.00
C MET A 443 -0.27 -2.00 -2.37
N GLY A 444 -0.07 -2.63 -3.53
CA GLY A 444 1.22 -3.19 -3.98
C GLY A 444 1.42 -4.66 -3.62
N GLU A 445 0.81 -5.11 -2.54
CA GLU A 445 0.82 -6.49 -2.08
C GLU A 445 -0.59 -6.89 -1.63
N THR A 446 -0.76 -8.19 -1.41
CA THR A 446 -1.97 -8.78 -0.84
C THR A 446 -2.38 -8.07 0.45
N HIS A 447 -3.58 -7.50 0.45
CA HIS A 447 -4.24 -6.93 1.61
C HIS A 447 -5.72 -7.29 1.57
N TRP A 448 -6.38 -7.13 2.71
CA TRP A 448 -7.81 -7.39 2.80
C TRP A 448 -8.55 -6.11 3.09
N ALA A 449 -9.70 -5.98 2.48
CA ALA A 449 -10.71 -5.04 2.88
C ALA A 449 -11.92 -5.83 3.37
N ILE A 450 -12.48 -5.38 4.48
CA ILE A 450 -13.62 -6.01 5.12
C ILE A 450 -14.72 -4.98 5.08
N ASP A 451 -15.71 -5.24 4.22
CA ASP A 451 -16.90 -4.42 4.17
C ASP A 451 -17.63 -4.49 5.50
N SER A 452 -18.06 -3.33 5.93
CA SER A 452 -18.72 -3.14 7.22
C SER A 452 -20.24 -3.36 7.18
N TRP A 453 -20.76 -3.92 6.09
CA TRP A 453 -22.19 -4.07 5.88
C TRP A 453 -22.58 -5.46 5.36
N TYR A 454 -23.88 -5.71 5.28
CA TYR A 454 -24.42 -7.07 5.10
C TYR A 454 -24.03 -7.78 3.80
N ILE A 455 -23.33 -7.13 2.85
CA ILE A 455 -22.93 -7.75 1.58
C ILE A 455 -22.11 -9.03 1.76
N LEU A 456 -21.46 -9.19 2.92
CA LEU A 456 -20.77 -10.41 3.32
C LEU A 456 -21.67 -11.66 3.33
N PHE A 457 -22.99 -11.48 3.36
CA PHE A 457 -23.98 -12.56 3.27
C PHE A 457 -24.56 -12.73 1.85
N SER A 458 -24.05 -12.02 0.84
CA SER A 458 -24.52 -12.15 -0.54
C SER A 458 -23.99 -13.46 -1.09
N ASN A 459 -24.87 -14.38 -1.47
CA ASN A 459 -24.45 -15.67 -2.03
C ASN A 459 -24.01 -15.53 -3.49
N HIS A 460 -23.22 -16.50 -3.95
CA HIS A 460 -22.91 -16.61 -5.36
C HIS A 460 -24.18 -16.90 -6.19
N GLY A 461 -24.40 -16.13 -7.25
CA GLY A 461 -25.45 -16.38 -8.21
C GLY A 461 -24.99 -17.30 -9.35
N CYS A 462 -25.26 -18.59 -9.23
CA CYS A 462 -24.94 -19.61 -10.22
C CYS A 462 -25.58 -19.34 -11.59
N ASN A 463 -24.86 -19.62 -12.68
CA ASN A 463 -25.36 -19.60 -14.06
C ASN A 463 -26.19 -18.35 -14.40
N PHE A 464 -25.58 -17.17 -14.22
CA PHE A 464 -26.20 -15.86 -14.49
C PHE A 464 -27.41 -15.51 -13.60
N THR A 465 -27.55 -16.15 -12.44
CA THR A 465 -28.58 -15.79 -11.46
C THR A 465 -28.15 -14.64 -10.54
N PHE A 466 -26.91 -14.16 -10.62
CA PHE A 466 -26.49 -12.95 -9.91
C PHE A 466 -27.30 -11.72 -10.36
N ASN A 467 -27.51 -10.79 -9.45
CA ASN A 467 -28.29 -9.57 -9.67
C ASN A 467 -27.64 -8.33 -9.06
N TYR A 468 -26.44 -8.48 -8.52
CA TYR A 468 -25.62 -7.43 -7.91
C TYR A 468 -24.15 -7.64 -8.31
N GLY A 469 -23.45 -6.56 -8.64
CA GLY A 469 -22.06 -6.59 -9.10
C GLY A 469 -21.73 -5.40 -10.00
N ALA A 470 -20.57 -5.43 -10.64
CA ALA A 470 -20.19 -4.49 -11.70
C ALA A 470 -20.74 -4.91 -13.08
N ASP A 471 -21.08 -3.95 -13.96
CA ASP A 471 -21.61 -4.24 -15.31
C ASP A 471 -20.61 -5.05 -16.17
N THR A 472 -19.31 -4.91 -15.92
CA THR A 472 -18.24 -5.58 -16.68
C THR A 472 -18.27 -7.10 -16.53
N VAL A 473 -18.99 -7.64 -15.54
CA VAL A 473 -19.01 -9.08 -15.21
C VAL A 473 -20.30 -9.77 -15.68
N MET A 474 -21.18 -9.06 -16.39
CA MET A 474 -22.48 -9.63 -16.82
C MET A 474 -22.39 -10.81 -17.78
N GLU A 475 -21.28 -10.95 -18.51
CA GLU A 475 -21.14 -11.96 -19.57
C GLU A 475 -20.46 -13.26 -19.10
N LEU A 476 -19.99 -13.31 -17.85
CA LEU A 476 -19.28 -14.46 -17.31
C LEU A 476 -20.04 -15.12 -16.17
N SER A 477 -19.98 -16.44 -16.15
CA SER A 477 -20.44 -17.29 -15.06
C SER A 477 -19.40 -18.40 -14.85
N GLU A 478 -19.45 -19.04 -13.70
CA GLU A 478 -18.63 -20.20 -13.37
C GLU A 478 -18.68 -21.26 -14.48
N ASN A 479 -19.83 -21.40 -15.15
CA ASN A 479 -20.05 -22.38 -16.23
C ASN A 479 -19.59 -21.92 -17.62
N THR A 480 -19.44 -20.62 -17.86
CA THR A 480 -19.07 -20.09 -19.19
C THR A 480 -17.61 -19.67 -19.28
N VAL A 481 -16.94 -19.51 -18.15
CA VAL A 481 -15.55 -19.02 -18.14
C VAL A 481 -14.54 -20.13 -18.41
N SER A 482 -13.42 -19.76 -19.05
CA SER A 482 -12.31 -20.66 -19.34
C SER A 482 -11.46 -20.88 -18.09
N LEU A 483 -11.02 -22.13 -17.85
CA LEU A 483 -10.07 -22.43 -16.79
C LEU A 483 -8.63 -22.06 -17.17
N ASP A 484 -8.33 -22.04 -18.47
CA ASP A 484 -6.98 -21.83 -18.99
C ASP A 484 -6.64 -20.35 -19.22
N SER A 485 -7.65 -19.46 -19.11
CA SER A 485 -7.47 -18.03 -19.34
C SER A 485 -8.34 -17.24 -18.38
N ILE A 486 -7.71 -16.36 -17.61
CA ILE A 486 -8.38 -15.34 -16.82
C ILE A 486 -8.98 -14.34 -17.81
N ALA A 487 -10.23 -13.94 -17.58
CA ALA A 487 -10.83 -12.94 -18.43
C ALA A 487 -10.21 -11.56 -18.13
N ASP A 488 -9.96 -10.76 -19.16
CA ASP A 488 -9.31 -9.44 -19.04
C ASP A 488 -10.00 -8.53 -17.98
N ASN A 489 -11.29 -8.73 -17.73
CA ASN A 489 -12.08 -8.00 -16.73
C ASN A 489 -11.88 -8.48 -15.28
N VAL A 490 -11.20 -9.62 -15.06
CA VAL A 490 -10.81 -10.15 -13.74
C VAL A 490 -9.34 -9.84 -13.44
N GLU A 491 -8.50 -9.62 -14.46
CA GLU A 491 -7.05 -9.44 -14.33
C GLU A 491 -6.62 -8.06 -13.73
N GLY A 492 -7.57 -7.22 -13.32
CA GLY A 492 -7.37 -5.80 -12.98
C GLY A 492 -7.18 -5.45 -11.50
N ASN A 493 -6.42 -6.23 -10.72
CA ASN A 493 -6.22 -5.95 -9.29
C ASN A 493 -5.11 -4.93 -8.98
N GLU A 494 -4.31 -4.55 -9.99
CA GLU A 494 -3.30 -3.50 -9.83
C GLU A 494 -3.95 -2.12 -10.02
N ALA A 495 -3.66 -1.21 -9.10
CA ALA A 495 -4.02 0.20 -9.26
C ALA A 495 -3.29 0.81 -10.46
N GLU A 496 -3.92 1.75 -11.15
CA GLU A 496 -3.24 2.54 -12.17
C GLU A 496 -1.96 3.16 -11.59
N PRO A 497 -0.86 3.26 -12.36
CA PRO A 497 0.40 3.78 -11.83
C PRO A 497 0.28 5.17 -11.18
N TYR A 498 -0.67 5.99 -11.64
CA TYR A 498 -0.96 7.28 -11.04
C TYR A 498 -2.45 7.60 -11.16
N ASN A 499 -3.15 7.62 -10.01
CA ASN A 499 -4.54 8.04 -9.93
C ASN A 499 -4.81 8.62 -8.53
N PRO A 500 -4.46 9.90 -8.28
CA PRO A 500 -4.58 10.51 -6.94
C PRO A 500 -6.04 10.59 -6.46
N PHE A 501 -7.00 10.52 -7.39
CA PHE A 501 -8.41 10.39 -7.05
C PHE A 501 -8.69 9.04 -6.39
N GLN A 502 -8.30 7.94 -7.03
CA GLN A 502 -8.38 6.61 -6.43
C GLN A 502 -7.60 6.54 -5.12
N GLU A 503 -6.44 7.17 -5.00
CA GLU A 503 -5.66 7.16 -3.75
C GLU A 503 -6.40 7.84 -2.59
N ARG A 504 -6.94 9.03 -2.83
CA ARG A 504 -7.67 9.78 -1.82
C ARG A 504 -8.91 9.04 -1.36
N HIS A 505 -9.55 8.35 -2.30
CA HIS A 505 -10.78 7.61 -2.10
C HIS A 505 -10.55 6.11 -1.93
N LEU A 506 -9.33 5.63 -1.68
CA LEU A 506 -9.00 4.20 -1.72
C LEU A 506 -9.90 3.35 -0.83
N ARG A 507 -10.27 3.88 0.34
CA ARG A 507 -11.17 3.20 1.27
C ARG A 507 -12.60 3.07 0.73
N GLU A 508 -13.08 4.13 0.10
CA GLU A 508 -14.38 4.14 -0.54
C GLU A 508 -14.32 3.26 -1.80
N TYR A 509 -13.21 3.28 -2.55
CA TYR A 509 -13.03 2.61 -3.85
C TYR A 509 -13.21 1.13 -3.72
N ILE A 510 -12.64 0.59 -2.65
CA ILE A 510 -12.67 -0.83 -2.38
C ILE A 510 -14.07 -1.29 -1.93
N GLY A 511 -14.83 -0.42 -1.25
CA GLY A 511 -16.20 -0.72 -0.82
C GLY A 511 -17.28 -0.36 -1.85
N SER A 512 -16.95 0.46 -2.84
CA SER A 512 -17.89 1.04 -3.79
C SER A 512 -17.66 0.49 -5.19
N GLY A 513 -18.73 0.18 -5.93
CA GLY A 513 -18.61 -0.22 -7.33
C GLY A 513 -19.71 -1.17 -7.76
N ASP A 514 -20.23 -1.95 -6.83
CA ASP A 514 -21.35 -2.82 -7.11
C ASP A 514 -22.69 -2.09 -7.05
N TYR A 515 -23.56 -2.48 -7.97
CA TYR A 515 -24.95 -2.03 -8.02
C TYR A 515 -25.83 -3.17 -8.49
N THR A 516 -27.14 -3.00 -8.33
CA THR A 516 -28.09 -3.99 -8.82
C THR A 516 -28.11 -3.99 -10.35
N LEU A 517 -27.80 -5.12 -10.98
CA LEU A 517 -27.74 -5.30 -12.43
C LEU A 517 -29.14 -5.42 -13.08
N ARG A 518 -30.15 -5.64 -12.24
CA ARG A 518 -31.57 -5.75 -12.61
C ARG A 518 -32.46 -5.35 -11.44
N GLU A 519 -33.75 -5.17 -11.72
CA GLU A 519 -34.72 -4.91 -10.67
C GLU A 519 -34.84 -6.13 -9.75
N ILE A 520 -34.81 -5.91 -8.43
CA ILE A 520 -34.97 -6.95 -7.40
C ILE A 520 -36.29 -6.67 -6.68
N LYS A 521 -37.25 -7.59 -6.81
CA LYS A 521 -38.54 -7.45 -6.12
C LYS A 521 -38.37 -7.65 -4.62
N ARG A 522 -39.28 -7.08 -3.84
CA ARG A 522 -39.39 -7.33 -2.40
C ARG A 522 -39.39 -8.84 -2.12
N GLY A 523 -38.53 -9.26 -1.21
CA GLY A 523 -38.32 -10.65 -0.84
C GLY A 523 -37.41 -11.42 -1.81
N GLY A 524 -36.92 -10.80 -2.87
CA GLY A 524 -35.90 -11.37 -3.75
C GLY A 524 -34.53 -11.40 -3.06
N GLU A 525 -33.80 -12.50 -3.26
CA GLU A 525 -32.42 -12.65 -2.79
C GLU A 525 -31.47 -11.81 -3.66
N ILE A 526 -30.52 -11.16 -3.03
CA ILE A 526 -29.43 -10.43 -3.68
C ILE A 526 -28.27 -11.41 -3.81
N LEU A 527 -27.79 -11.57 -5.04
CA LEU A 527 -26.78 -12.56 -5.43
C LEU A 527 -25.66 -11.88 -6.19
N SER A 528 -24.41 -12.22 -5.86
CA SER A 528 -23.20 -11.66 -6.47
C SER A 528 -22.52 -12.67 -7.40
N ASN A 529 -21.74 -12.18 -8.36
CA ASN A 529 -20.86 -13.04 -9.15
C ASN A 529 -19.50 -13.14 -8.45
N TYR A 530 -19.15 -14.30 -7.88
CA TYR A 530 -17.92 -14.43 -7.12
C TYR A 530 -16.67 -14.46 -7.98
N LEU A 531 -16.81 -14.67 -9.31
CA LEU A 531 -15.69 -14.63 -10.24
C LEU A 531 -14.92 -13.31 -10.22
N SER A 532 -15.55 -12.20 -9.83
CA SER A 532 -14.87 -10.90 -9.70
C SER A 532 -13.94 -10.80 -8.50
N PHE A 533 -13.97 -11.76 -7.58
CA PHE A 533 -13.16 -11.76 -6.35
C PHE A 533 -12.09 -12.84 -6.32
N VAL A 534 -12.01 -13.67 -7.37
CA VAL A 534 -11.07 -14.79 -7.45
C VAL A 534 -9.65 -14.26 -7.67
N ASP A 535 -8.68 -14.74 -6.89
CA ASP A 535 -7.28 -14.43 -7.12
C ASP A 535 -6.85 -15.02 -8.48
N PRO A 536 -6.25 -14.22 -9.38
CA PRO A 536 -5.68 -14.70 -10.63
C PRO A 536 -4.82 -15.97 -10.50
N SER A 537 -4.05 -16.09 -9.43
CA SER A 537 -3.17 -17.23 -9.18
C SER A 537 -3.89 -18.52 -8.78
N GLU A 538 -5.14 -18.42 -8.31
CA GLU A 538 -5.99 -19.53 -7.87
C GLU A 538 -7.19 -19.76 -8.81
N TRP A 539 -7.23 -19.05 -9.94
CA TRP A 539 -8.35 -18.96 -10.86
C TRP A 539 -9.02 -20.30 -11.20
N SER A 540 -8.23 -21.28 -11.64
CA SER A 540 -8.77 -22.57 -12.08
C SER A 540 -9.38 -23.37 -10.92
N GLU A 541 -8.74 -23.33 -9.75
CA GLU A 541 -9.20 -24.03 -8.56
C GLU A 541 -10.51 -23.43 -8.04
N GLU A 542 -10.55 -22.10 -7.87
CA GLU A 542 -11.72 -21.37 -7.41
C GLU A 542 -12.92 -21.50 -8.37
N VAL A 543 -12.70 -21.43 -9.69
CA VAL A 543 -13.78 -21.65 -10.67
C VAL A 543 -14.36 -23.07 -10.55
N LEU A 544 -13.51 -24.08 -10.31
CA LEU A 544 -13.97 -25.46 -10.12
C LEU A 544 -14.76 -25.62 -8.82
N ILE A 545 -14.34 -24.97 -7.73
CA ILE A 545 -15.08 -24.93 -6.46
C ILE A 545 -16.46 -24.29 -6.68
N LEU A 546 -16.53 -23.13 -7.34
CA LEU A 546 -17.80 -22.47 -7.64
C LEU A 546 -18.73 -23.34 -8.51
N ARG A 547 -18.19 -24.06 -9.50
CA ARG A 547 -18.97 -25.05 -10.29
C ARG A 547 -19.53 -26.16 -9.42
N SER A 548 -18.73 -26.70 -8.51
CA SER A 548 -19.10 -27.78 -7.58
C SER A 548 -20.20 -27.32 -6.60
N GLN A 549 -20.11 -26.09 -6.09
CA GLN A 549 -21.14 -25.47 -5.26
C GLN A 549 -22.45 -25.27 -6.06
N CYS A 550 -22.35 -24.81 -7.30
CA CYS A 550 -23.51 -24.57 -8.17
C CYS A 550 -24.18 -25.85 -8.69
N SER A 551 -23.44 -26.95 -8.83
CA SER A 551 -24.00 -28.27 -9.14
C SER A 551 -24.60 -28.96 -7.91
N GLY A 552 -24.29 -28.46 -6.71
CA GLY A 552 -24.67 -29.07 -5.43
C GLY A 552 -23.81 -30.28 -5.06
N GLU A 553 -22.67 -30.48 -5.73
CA GLU A 553 -21.67 -31.49 -5.38
C GLU A 553 -20.92 -31.11 -4.10
N GLU A 554 -20.71 -29.81 -3.88
CA GLU A 554 -20.13 -29.25 -2.67
C GLU A 554 -21.08 -28.31 -1.93
N VAL A 555 -20.88 -28.25 -0.62
CA VAL A 555 -21.57 -27.29 0.25
C VAL A 555 -20.76 -26.00 0.21
N GLY A 556 -21.44 -24.86 0.02
CA GLY A 556 -20.77 -23.56 0.12
C GLY A 556 -20.12 -23.36 1.49
N GLU A 557 -19.05 -22.57 1.55
CA GLU A 557 -18.24 -22.37 2.76
C GLU A 557 -19.07 -21.92 3.98
N ILE A 558 -20.13 -21.15 3.72
CA ILE A 558 -21.09 -20.68 4.71
C ILE A 558 -22.34 -21.56 4.66
N SER A 559 -22.39 -22.60 5.50
CA SER A 559 -23.53 -23.53 5.59
C SER A 559 -24.26 -23.50 6.93
N ASP A 560 -23.52 -23.40 8.05
CA ASP A 560 -24.07 -23.65 9.40
C ASP A 560 -23.72 -22.54 10.42
N TYR A 561 -24.37 -21.37 10.34
CA TYR A 561 -24.27 -20.33 11.39
C TYR A 561 -25.32 -20.47 12.51
N GLU A 562 -26.30 -21.36 12.39
CA GLU A 562 -27.31 -21.57 13.42
C GLU A 562 -27.02 -22.81 14.26
N SER A 563 -25.88 -22.81 14.97
CA SER A 563 -25.63 -23.82 16.00
C SER A 563 -26.45 -23.55 17.27
N GLY A 564 -27.78 -23.44 17.18
CA GLY A 564 -28.74 -23.41 18.30
C GLY A 564 -28.48 -22.41 19.45
N GLY A 565 -27.49 -21.53 19.30
CA GLY A 565 -27.05 -20.59 20.32
C GLY A 565 -28.03 -19.45 20.34
N LYS A 566 -28.74 -19.30 21.46
CA LYS A 566 -29.58 -18.14 21.73
C LYS A 566 -28.79 -16.88 21.36
N SER A 567 -29.35 -16.06 20.47
CA SER A 567 -28.83 -14.73 20.14
C SER A 567 -28.54 -13.98 21.44
N TYR A 568 -27.30 -13.54 21.63
CA TYR A 568 -26.92 -12.67 22.74
C TYR A 568 -27.45 -11.25 22.54
#